data_AF-A0AAE3AHD1-F1
#
_entry.id   AF-A0AAE3AHD1-F1
#
_cell.length_a   1.000
_cell.length_b   1.000
_cell.length_c   1.000
_cell.angle_alpha   90.00
_cell.angle_beta   90.00
_cell.angle_gamma   90.00
#
_symmetry.space_group_name_H-M   'P 1'
#
loop_
_entity.id
_entity.type
_entity.pdbx_description
1 polymer ?
#
loop_
_entity_poly.entity_id
_entity_poly.type
_entity_poly.pdbx_seq_one_letter_code
_entity_poly.pdbx_strand_id
1 'polypeptide(L)'
;MGSAYGGEWKPKKPDDERFIGKPGEIKTTKDKNGNLRLTKIGEDGKAVSERHFSDHGYPRHHSIPHDHELVWEHNHFHWGDTKNYWDGNVPEFKQYGGNDMDTIFPACNTLEDDRFESIAEFKDCIGRGDEIEFEWKGVHFGMSGCQPKPEHRIMAYLWNQPDTEQYFDTPDDALEYIVAGDRLRDIITQIDVLSRAF
;
A
#
# COMPACT_ATOMS: atom_id res chain seq x y z
N MET A 1 -5.64 -15.98 28.06
CA MET A 1 -5.35 -15.54 26.68
C MET A 1 -6.13 -14.26 26.46
N GLY A 2 -5.47 -13.10 26.44
CA GLY A 2 -6.12 -11.81 26.18
C GLY A 2 -6.04 -11.52 24.68
N SER A 3 -7.18 -11.27 24.04
CA SER A 3 -7.23 -10.80 22.66
C SER A 3 -6.58 -9.42 22.59
N ALA A 4 -5.48 -9.29 21.86
CA ALA A 4 -4.73 -8.06 21.67
C ALA A 4 -5.34 -7.12 20.59
N TYR A 5 -6.62 -7.32 20.24
CA TYR A 5 -7.28 -6.66 19.10
C TYR A 5 -8.42 -5.71 19.52
N GLY A 6 -8.33 -5.09 20.71
CA GLY A 6 -9.45 -4.33 21.30
C GLY A 6 -9.49 -2.83 21.00
N GLY A 7 -8.48 -2.26 20.35
CA GLY A 7 -8.42 -0.82 20.06
C GLY A 7 -8.95 -0.48 18.67
N GLU A 8 -9.48 0.73 18.50
CA GLU A 8 -9.69 1.30 17.16
C GLU A 8 -8.34 1.47 16.45
N TRP A 9 -8.31 1.23 15.13
CA TRP A 9 -7.14 1.52 14.30
C TRP A 9 -6.68 2.97 14.50
N LYS A 10 -5.36 3.17 14.53
CA LYS A 10 -4.75 4.51 14.56
C LYS A 10 -3.63 4.59 13.53
N PRO A 11 -3.42 5.76 12.90
CA PRO A 11 -2.24 6.03 12.09
C PRO A 11 -0.96 5.65 12.82
N LYS A 12 -0.06 4.90 12.17
CA LYS A 12 1.25 4.56 12.73
C LYS A 12 2.30 5.60 12.35
N LYS A 13 2.19 6.15 11.15
CA LYS A 13 3.10 7.15 10.57
C LYS A 13 2.34 8.32 9.92
N PRO A 14 2.98 9.47 9.66
CA PRO A 14 2.29 10.67 9.18
C PRO A 14 1.45 10.47 7.91
N ASP A 15 1.92 9.66 6.95
CA ASP A 15 1.17 9.38 5.71
C ASP A 15 -0.13 8.60 5.96
N ASP A 16 -0.21 7.82 7.03
CA ASP A 16 -1.41 7.04 7.37
C ASP A 16 -2.57 7.92 7.84
N GLU A 17 -2.29 9.15 8.30
CA GLU A 17 -3.32 10.11 8.71
C GLU A 17 -4.28 10.46 7.55
N ARG A 18 -3.88 10.19 6.30
CA ARG A 18 -4.76 10.34 5.15
C ARG A 18 -5.97 9.40 5.20
N PHE A 19 -5.89 8.27 5.91
CA PHE A 19 -6.97 7.28 5.94
C PHE A 19 -8.14 7.64 6.87
N ILE A 20 -8.05 8.72 7.64
CA ILE A 20 -9.10 9.17 8.57
C ILE A 20 -9.39 10.65 8.33
N GLY A 21 -10.65 11.02 8.17
CA GLY A 21 -11.00 12.41 7.89
C GLY A 21 -12.48 12.71 8.08
N LYS A 22 -12.94 13.80 7.46
CA LYS A 22 -14.35 14.16 7.48
C LYS A 22 -15.14 13.32 6.47
N PRO A 23 -16.39 12.94 6.78
CA PRO A 23 -17.27 12.30 5.81
C PRO A 23 -17.31 13.01 4.46
N GLY A 24 -17.03 12.25 3.39
CA GLY A 24 -17.00 12.75 2.03
C GLY A 24 -15.73 13.49 1.63
N GLU A 25 -14.76 13.72 2.51
CA GLU A 25 -13.49 14.38 2.18
C GLU A 25 -12.69 13.58 1.14
N ILE A 26 -11.98 14.29 0.25
CA ILE A 26 -10.92 13.74 -0.58
C ILE A 26 -9.61 14.40 -0.18
N LYS A 27 -8.64 13.57 0.18
CA LYS A 27 -7.29 14.02 0.52
C LYS A 27 -6.34 13.73 -0.63
N THR A 28 -5.50 14.70 -0.95
CA THR A 28 -4.43 14.55 -1.95
C THR A 28 -3.10 14.47 -1.23
N THR A 29 -2.38 13.35 -1.39
CA THR A 29 -1.00 13.18 -0.92
C THR A 29 -0.05 12.97 -2.09
N LYS A 30 1.25 13.05 -1.82
CA LYS A 30 2.31 12.66 -2.74
C LYS A 30 3.22 11.64 -2.07
N ASP A 31 3.54 10.56 -2.78
CA ASP A 31 4.58 9.65 -2.34
C ASP A 31 5.99 10.29 -2.45
N LYS A 32 7.03 9.58 -2.00
CA LYS A 32 8.43 10.04 -2.09
C LYS A 32 8.91 10.30 -3.51
N ASN A 33 8.31 9.63 -4.49
CA ASN A 33 8.61 9.76 -5.91
C ASN A 33 7.85 10.94 -6.55
N GLY A 34 6.95 11.60 -5.81
CA GLY A 34 6.13 12.71 -6.26
C GLY A 34 4.84 12.28 -6.95
N ASN A 35 4.53 10.98 -7.00
CA ASN A 35 3.26 10.50 -7.56
C ASN A 35 2.11 10.83 -6.62
N LEU A 36 0.99 11.23 -7.20
CA LEU A 36 -0.19 11.60 -6.45
C LEU A 36 -0.94 10.36 -5.94
N ARG A 37 -1.54 10.48 -4.75
CA ARG A 37 -2.59 9.60 -4.27
C ARG A 37 -3.81 10.43 -3.87
N LEU A 38 -5.01 9.94 -4.19
CA LEU A 38 -6.27 10.53 -3.74
C LEU A 38 -6.99 9.55 -2.81
N THR A 39 -7.16 9.92 -1.55
CA THR A 39 -7.85 9.09 -0.55
C THR A 39 -9.25 9.63 -0.32
N LYS A 40 -10.28 8.80 -0.53
CA LYS A 40 -11.68 9.16 -0.32
C LYS A 40 -12.17 8.68 1.04
N ILE A 41 -12.72 9.59 1.83
CA ILE A 41 -13.28 9.31 3.16
C ILE A 41 -14.79 9.03 3.08
N GLY A 42 -15.21 7.89 3.65
CA GLY A 42 -16.59 7.46 3.76
C GLY A 42 -17.36 8.13 4.89
N GLU A 43 -18.63 7.76 5.04
CA GLU A 43 -19.55 8.39 6.00
C GLU A 43 -19.15 8.21 7.48
N ASP A 44 -18.39 7.16 7.79
CA ASP A 44 -17.89 6.85 9.12
C ASP A 44 -16.54 7.53 9.46
N GLY A 45 -16.05 8.39 8.56
CA GLY A 45 -14.78 9.11 8.73
C GLY A 45 -13.55 8.27 8.37
N LYS A 46 -13.71 7.06 7.83
CA LYS A 46 -12.61 6.20 7.38
C LYS A 46 -12.50 6.17 5.86
N ALA A 47 -11.29 5.97 5.35
CA ALA A 47 -11.05 5.86 3.92
C ALA A 47 -11.77 4.64 3.33
N VAL A 48 -12.43 4.82 2.18
CA VAL A 48 -13.15 3.75 1.46
C VAL A 48 -12.49 3.38 0.14
N SER A 49 -11.66 4.27 -0.41
CA SER A 49 -10.90 4.03 -1.63
C SER A 49 -9.69 4.96 -1.71
N GLU A 50 -8.64 4.50 -2.35
CA GLU A 50 -7.48 5.31 -2.72
C GLU A 50 -7.19 5.13 -4.21
N ARG A 51 -6.91 6.23 -4.90
CA ARG A 51 -6.48 6.25 -6.30
C ARG A 51 -5.00 6.55 -6.38
N HIS A 52 -4.24 5.72 -7.07
CA HIS A 52 -2.80 5.90 -7.31
C HIS A 52 -2.56 6.45 -8.71
N PHE A 53 -1.60 7.38 -8.84
CA PHE A 53 -1.12 7.94 -10.11
C PHE A 53 0.30 7.44 -10.42
N SER A 54 0.55 6.17 -10.13
CA SER A 54 1.78 5.42 -10.38
C SER A 54 1.38 4.04 -10.87
N ASP A 55 2.29 3.32 -11.52
CA ASP A 55 2.14 1.88 -11.79
C ASP A 55 2.93 1.01 -10.79
N HIS A 56 3.58 1.65 -9.81
CA HIS A 56 4.51 1.03 -8.88
C HIS A 56 5.63 0.25 -9.58
N GLY A 57 6.11 0.75 -10.73
CA GLY A 57 7.11 0.06 -11.54
C GLY A 57 6.60 -1.25 -12.15
N TYR A 58 5.28 -1.45 -12.16
CA TYR A 58 4.59 -2.66 -12.59
C TYR A 58 3.44 -2.40 -13.58
N PRO A 59 3.75 -1.85 -14.77
CA PRO A 59 2.77 -1.41 -15.78
C PRO A 59 1.91 -2.53 -16.40
N ARG A 60 2.20 -3.82 -16.10
CA ARG A 60 1.38 -4.94 -16.57
C ARG A 60 0.12 -5.14 -15.74
N HIS A 61 0.15 -4.78 -14.45
CA HIS A 61 -0.96 -4.98 -13.53
C HIS A 61 -1.53 -3.68 -12.98
N HIS A 62 -0.85 -2.54 -13.21
CA HIS A 62 -1.33 -1.22 -12.82
C HIS A 62 -1.44 -0.28 -14.01
N SER A 63 -2.65 0.21 -14.26
CA SER A 63 -2.87 1.37 -15.11
C SER A 63 -2.55 2.65 -14.35
N ILE A 64 -2.33 3.75 -15.07
CA ILE A 64 -2.19 5.08 -14.47
C ILE A 64 -3.38 5.94 -14.91
N PRO A 65 -4.30 6.33 -14.01
CA PRO A 65 -4.39 5.91 -12.60
C PRO A 65 -4.98 4.49 -12.43
N HIS A 66 -4.98 3.98 -11.20
CA HIS A 66 -5.76 2.82 -10.76
C HIS A 66 -6.30 3.05 -9.34
N ASP A 67 -7.34 2.32 -8.95
CA ASP A 67 -7.98 2.47 -7.64
C ASP A 67 -7.84 1.19 -6.82
N HIS A 68 -7.68 1.35 -5.51
CA HIS A 68 -7.91 0.30 -4.53
C HIS A 68 -9.10 0.66 -3.63
N GLU A 69 -9.82 -0.37 -3.21
CA GLU A 69 -10.83 -0.27 -2.15
C GLU A 69 -10.18 -0.51 -0.79
N LEU A 70 -10.61 0.23 0.24
CA LEU A 70 -10.18 -0.02 1.61
C LEU A 70 -11.32 -0.69 2.37
N VAL A 71 -11.10 -1.94 2.78
CA VAL A 71 -12.11 -2.75 3.48
C VAL A 71 -11.75 -2.82 4.96
N TRP A 72 -12.65 -2.33 5.82
CA TRP A 72 -12.45 -2.29 7.27
C TRP A 72 -13.10 -3.48 7.98
N GLU A 73 -12.30 -4.31 8.63
CA GLU A 73 -12.74 -5.46 9.41
C GLU A 73 -11.97 -5.53 10.74
N HIS A 74 -12.65 -5.91 11.82
CA HIS A 74 -12.02 -6.11 13.14
C HIS A 74 -11.13 -4.94 13.60
N ASN A 75 -11.55 -3.69 13.36
CA ASN A 75 -10.78 -2.47 13.65
C ASN A 75 -9.44 -2.35 12.91
N HIS A 76 -9.30 -2.95 11.74
CA HIS A 76 -8.18 -2.76 10.82
C HIS A 76 -8.71 -2.64 9.39
N PHE A 77 -7.92 -2.11 8.45
CA PHE A 77 -8.25 -2.21 7.03
C PHE A 77 -7.29 -3.15 6.31
N HIS A 78 -7.75 -3.65 5.17
CA HIS A 78 -6.95 -4.30 4.16
C HIS A 78 -7.28 -3.71 2.79
N TRP A 79 -6.33 -3.82 1.87
CA TRP A 79 -6.51 -3.40 0.48
C TRP A 79 -7.36 -4.43 -0.26
N GLY A 80 -8.37 -3.96 -0.97
CA GLY A 80 -9.13 -4.74 -1.95
C GLY A 80 -8.44 -4.78 -3.31
N ASP A 81 -9.00 -5.58 -4.21
CA ASP A 81 -8.52 -5.76 -5.59
C ASP A 81 -8.25 -4.42 -6.30
N THR A 82 -7.14 -4.38 -7.04
CA THR A 82 -6.81 -3.29 -7.95
C THR A 82 -7.88 -3.14 -9.04
N LYS A 83 -8.43 -1.94 -9.19
CA LYS A 83 -9.36 -1.56 -10.25
C LYS A 83 -8.61 -0.73 -11.29
N ASN A 84 -8.23 -1.38 -12.38
CA ASN A 84 -7.51 -0.78 -13.49
C ASN A 84 -8.44 -0.14 -14.54
N TYR A 85 -7.95 0.92 -15.17
CA TYR A 85 -8.62 1.70 -16.22
C TYR A 85 -7.81 1.69 -17.53
N TRP A 86 -7.52 0.48 -18.03
CA TRP A 86 -6.71 0.28 -19.25
C TRP A 86 -7.27 0.93 -20.51
N ASP A 87 -8.59 1.13 -20.55
CA ASP A 87 -9.30 1.78 -21.67
C ASP A 87 -9.34 3.31 -21.55
N GLY A 88 -8.76 3.87 -20.48
CA GLY A 88 -8.79 5.30 -20.17
C GLY A 88 -10.12 5.81 -19.64
N ASN A 89 -11.12 4.95 -19.44
CA ASN A 89 -12.41 5.33 -18.85
C ASN A 89 -12.30 5.40 -17.33
N VAL A 90 -11.58 6.41 -16.86
CA VAL A 90 -11.36 6.65 -15.44
C VAL A 90 -12.62 7.31 -14.84
N PRO A 91 -13.31 6.69 -13.88
CA PRO A 91 -14.46 7.29 -13.23
C PRO A 91 -14.02 8.50 -12.43
N GLU A 92 -14.86 9.53 -12.39
CA GLU A 92 -14.63 10.70 -11.56
C GLU A 92 -14.54 10.28 -10.08
N PHE A 93 -13.45 10.68 -9.42
CA PHE A 93 -13.25 10.43 -7.99
C PHE A 93 -14.07 11.44 -7.20
N LYS A 94 -15.40 11.26 -7.18
CA LYS A 94 -16.36 12.28 -6.69
C LYS A 94 -16.36 12.40 -5.17
N GLN A 95 -16.35 13.65 -4.70
CA GLN A 95 -16.78 14.06 -3.36
C GLN A 95 -18.31 13.99 -3.28
N TYR A 96 -18.90 13.44 -2.20
CA TYR A 96 -20.36 13.46 -2.02
C TYR A 96 -20.74 14.51 -0.96
N GLY A 97 -21.48 15.55 -1.37
CA GLY A 97 -22.17 16.45 -0.44
C GLY A 97 -21.37 17.62 0.16
N GLY A 98 -20.21 18.02 -0.38
CA GLY A 98 -19.40 19.13 0.14
C GLY A 98 -18.94 20.12 -0.93
N ASN A 99 -18.77 21.38 -0.54
CA ASN A 99 -18.10 22.46 -1.31
C ASN A 99 -16.65 22.66 -0.83
N ASP A 100 -16.03 21.64 -0.23
CA ASP A 100 -14.75 21.78 0.45
C ASP A 100 -13.61 21.30 -0.43
N MET A 101 -12.65 22.20 -0.66
CA MET A 101 -11.41 22.04 -1.42
C MET A 101 -10.67 20.73 -1.07
N ASP A 102 -9.99 20.14 -2.05
CA ASP A 102 -9.02 19.06 -1.83
C ASP A 102 -8.10 19.41 -0.66
N THR A 103 -8.09 18.58 0.38
CA THR A 103 -7.10 18.72 1.45
C THR A 103 -5.78 18.22 0.91
N ILE A 104 -4.86 19.14 0.58
CA ILE A 104 -3.47 18.77 0.28
C ILE A 104 -2.81 18.40 1.59
N PHE A 105 -2.53 17.12 1.76
CA PHE A 105 -1.91 16.57 2.95
C PHE A 105 -0.40 16.45 2.69
N PRO A 106 0.46 17.22 3.37
CA PRO A 106 1.89 17.32 3.05
C PRO A 106 2.70 16.12 3.57
N ALA A 107 2.06 15.05 4.00
CA ALA A 107 2.76 13.93 4.61
C ALA A 107 3.50 13.13 3.55
N CYS A 108 4.81 13.01 3.76
CA CYS A 108 5.67 12.07 3.09
C CYS A 108 6.50 11.45 4.21
N ASN A 109 6.39 10.15 4.40
CA ASN A 109 7.14 9.44 5.43
C ASN A 109 8.64 9.60 5.21
N THR A 110 9.42 9.59 6.29
CA THR A 110 10.87 9.37 6.20
C THR A 110 11.16 7.87 5.96
N LEU A 111 12.41 7.51 5.66
CA LEU A 111 12.80 6.10 5.61
C LEU A 111 12.62 5.40 6.97
N GLU A 112 12.85 6.12 8.07
CA GLU A 112 12.64 5.57 9.42
C GLU A 112 11.15 5.36 9.73
N ASP A 113 10.26 6.24 9.28
CA ASP A 113 8.81 6.08 9.46
C ASP A 113 8.30 4.82 8.75
N ASP A 114 8.86 4.50 7.57
CA ASP A 114 8.48 3.31 6.79
C ASP A 114 9.28 2.06 7.17
N ARG A 115 10.30 2.14 8.02
CA ARG A 115 11.12 0.97 8.36
C ARG A 115 10.32 -0.08 9.12
N PHE A 116 10.45 -1.35 8.74
CA PHE A 116 9.90 -2.45 9.52
C PHE A 116 10.75 -2.68 10.78
N GLU A 117 10.12 -2.70 11.94
CA GLU A 117 10.81 -2.98 13.21
C GLU A 117 10.95 -4.48 13.46
N SER A 118 10.12 -5.30 12.82
CA SER A 118 10.13 -6.75 12.98
C SER A 118 9.61 -7.50 11.75
N ILE A 119 9.99 -8.77 11.64
CA ILE A 119 9.42 -9.71 10.67
C ILE A 119 7.89 -9.80 10.81
N ALA A 120 7.37 -9.76 12.05
CA ALA A 120 5.93 -9.86 12.28
C ALA A 120 5.17 -8.66 11.68
N GLU A 121 5.76 -7.47 11.74
CA GLU A 121 5.19 -6.27 11.13
C GLU A 121 5.15 -6.37 9.60
N PHE A 122 6.25 -6.83 8.97
CA PHE A 122 6.26 -7.09 7.54
C PHE A 122 5.16 -8.09 7.14
N LYS A 123 5.04 -9.20 7.88
CA LYS A 123 4.05 -10.25 7.57
C LYS A 123 2.61 -9.73 7.67
N ASP A 124 2.33 -8.88 8.66
CA ASP A 124 1.03 -8.24 8.83
C ASP A 124 0.75 -7.26 7.68
N CYS A 125 1.72 -6.41 7.32
CA CYS A 125 1.63 -5.46 6.22
C CYS A 125 1.36 -6.16 4.87
N ILE A 126 2.23 -7.07 4.43
CA ILE A 126 2.06 -7.76 3.14
C ILE A 126 0.84 -8.69 3.14
N GLY A 127 0.49 -9.26 4.30
CA GLY A 127 -0.70 -10.11 4.45
C GLY A 127 -2.02 -9.34 4.30
N ARG A 128 -2.01 -8.02 4.45
CA ARG A 128 -3.16 -7.13 4.21
C ARG A 128 -3.27 -6.65 2.77
N GLY A 129 -2.36 -7.08 1.89
CA GLY A 129 -2.33 -6.68 0.50
C GLY A 129 -1.63 -5.35 0.23
N ASP A 130 -0.80 -4.86 1.18
CA ASP A 130 -0.04 -3.63 0.96
C ASP A 130 0.89 -3.75 -0.25
N GLU A 131 0.99 -2.65 -0.99
CA GLU A 131 2.03 -2.43 -2.00
C GLU A 131 3.24 -1.80 -1.32
N ILE A 132 4.38 -2.47 -1.41
CA ILE A 132 5.62 -2.10 -0.73
C ILE A 132 6.73 -1.89 -1.75
N GLU A 133 7.44 -0.79 -1.61
CA GLU A 133 8.62 -0.44 -2.42
C GLU A 133 9.88 -0.52 -1.55
N PHE A 134 10.91 -1.19 -2.04
CA PHE A 134 12.15 -1.45 -1.30
C PHE A 134 13.40 -1.07 -2.10
N GLU A 135 14.45 -0.66 -1.39
CA GLU A 135 15.81 -0.59 -1.93
C GLU A 135 16.80 -1.35 -1.04
N TRP A 136 17.59 -2.24 -1.65
CA TRP A 136 18.69 -2.93 -0.97
C TRP A 136 19.95 -2.96 -1.83
N LYS A 137 21.05 -2.39 -1.33
CA LYS A 137 22.35 -2.34 -2.04
C LYS A 137 22.23 -1.81 -3.48
N GLY A 138 21.36 -0.82 -3.69
CA GLY A 138 21.08 -0.24 -5.00
C GLY A 138 20.16 -1.07 -5.91
N VAL A 139 19.59 -2.17 -5.42
CA VAL A 139 18.53 -2.93 -6.10
C VAL A 139 17.17 -2.41 -5.62
N HIS A 140 16.43 -1.79 -6.53
CA HIS A 140 15.04 -1.36 -6.32
C HIS A 140 14.08 -2.47 -6.75
N PHE A 141 13.17 -2.87 -5.87
CA PHE A 141 12.17 -3.90 -6.13
C PHE A 141 10.88 -3.62 -5.36
N GLY A 142 9.78 -4.19 -5.82
CA GLY A 142 8.47 -4.07 -5.20
C GLY A 142 7.93 -5.42 -4.74
N MET A 143 7.07 -5.38 -3.73
CA MET A 143 6.25 -6.52 -3.33
C MET A 143 4.81 -6.08 -3.11
N SER A 144 3.85 -6.89 -3.53
CA SER A 144 2.43 -6.60 -3.33
C SER A 144 1.66 -7.90 -3.10
N GLY A 145 0.60 -7.84 -2.29
CA GLY A 145 -0.36 -8.93 -2.22
C GLY A 145 -1.28 -8.88 -3.44
N CYS A 146 -1.17 -9.86 -4.34
CA CYS A 146 -2.09 -9.97 -5.48
C CYS A 146 -3.44 -10.55 -5.03
N GLN A 147 -4.51 -9.85 -5.38
CA GLN A 147 -5.89 -10.31 -5.32
C GLN A 147 -6.46 -10.36 -6.76
N PRO A 148 -7.31 -11.35 -7.14
CA PRO A 148 -8.41 -11.90 -6.33
C PRO A 148 -8.23 -13.34 -5.85
N LYS A 149 -9.03 -13.72 -4.84
CA LYS A 149 -9.25 -15.11 -4.38
C LYS A 149 -9.65 -16.03 -5.55
N PRO A 150 -9.28 -17.33 -5.53
CA PRO A 150 -8.92 -18.12 -4.34
C PRO A 150 -7.42 -18.21 -4.02
N GLU A 151 -6.54 -17.70 -4.88
CA GLU A 151 -5.08 -17.81 -4.70
C GLU A 151 -4.52 -16.45 -4.33
N HIS A 152 -4.73 -16.02 -3.08
CA HIS A 152 -3.96 -14.90 -2.53
C HIS A 152 -2.48 -15.27 -2.58
N ARG A 153 -1.74 -14.64 -3.46
CA ARG A 153 -0.28 -14.80 -3.57
C ARG A 153 0.37 -13.46 -3.38
N ILE A 154 1.54 -13.48 -2.77
CA ILE A 154 2.43 -12.34 -2.67
C ILE A 154 3.33 -12.37 -3.89
N MET A 155 3.39 -11.25 -4.59
CA MET A 155 4.25 -11.07 -5.75
C MET A 155 5.48 -10.24 -5.34
N ALA A 156 6.65 -10.59 -5.85
CA ALA A 156 7.85 -9.77 -5.82
C ALA A 156 8.39 -9.55 -7.24
N TYR A 157 8.92 -8.37 -7.54
CA TYR A 157 9.47 -8.05 -8.86
C TYR A 157 10.56 -6.98 -8.73
N LEU A 158 11.56 -7.01 -9.62
CA LEU A 158 12.49 -5.90 -9.76
C LEU A 158 11.79 -4.71 -10.42
N TRP A 159 12.12 -3.51 -9.96
CA TRP A 159 11.47 -2.28 -10.42
C TRP A 159 11.61 -2.09 -11.93
N ASN A 160 10.51 -1.74 -12.61
CA ASN A 160 10.42 -1.61 -14.07
C ASN A 160 10.82 -2.88 -14.86
N GLN A 161 10.85 -4.03 -14.20
CA GLN A 161 11.23 -5.31 -14.81
C GLN A 161 10.16 -6.37 -14.50
N PRO A 162 8.95 -6.22 -15.05
CA PRO A 162 7.82 -7.10 -14.73
C PRO A 162 8.07 -8.57 -15.08
N ASP A 163 9.00 -8.87 -15.98
CA ASP A 163 9.40 -10.25 -16.34
C ASP A 163 10.20 -10.98 -15.24
N THR A 164 10.51 -10.30 -14.13
CA THR A 164 11.24 -10.88 -12.98
C THR A 164 10.32 -11.33 -11.84
N GLU A 165 9.00 -11.34 -12.10
CA GLU A 165 7.98 -11.68 -11.11
C GLU A 165 8.20 -13.05 -10.48
N GLN A 166 8.01 -13.11 -9.16
CA GLN A 166 7.98 -14.33 -8.38
C GLN A 166 6.76 -14.29 -7.47
N TYR A 167 6.10 -15.43 -7.32
CA TYR A 167 4.89 -15.57 -6.51
C TYR A 167 5.14 -16.47 -5.31
N PHE A 168 4.59 -16.08 -4.17
CA PHE A 168 4.71 -16.74 -2.89
C PHE A 168 3.32 -16.96 -2.29
N ASP A 169 3.08 -18.12 -1.69
CA ASP A 169 1.76 -18.46 -1.15
C ASP A 169 1.51 -17.83 0.23
N THR A 170 2.58 -17.54 0.98
CA THR A 170 2.47 -16.96 2.33
C THR A 170 3.49 -15.86 2.58
N PRO A 171 3.25 -14.97 3.57
CA PRO A 171 4.26 -14.02 4.02
C PRO A 171 5.57 -14.67 4.50
N ASP A 172 5.52 -15.91 5.00
CA ASP A 172 6.74 -16.65 5.37
C ASP A 172 7.55 -17.08 4.14
N ASP A 173 6.89 -17.45 3.05
CA ASP A 173 7.55 -17.81 1.79
C ASP A 173 8.15 -16.58 1.12
N ALA A 174 7.44 -15.44 1.17
CA ALA A 174 7.94 -14.15 0.68
C ALA A 174 9.25 -13.72 1.35
N LEU A 175 9.45 -14.04 2.64
CA LEU A 175 10.71 -13.78 3.36
C LEU A 175 11.91 -14.59 2.83
N GLU A 176 11.67 -15.61 2.00
CA GLU A 176 12.72 -16.39 1.33
C GLU A 176 13.24 -15.75 0.06
N TYR A 177 12.62 -14.66 -0.40
CA TYR A 177 13.08 -13.92 -1.58
C TYR A 177 14.53 -13.45 -1.40
N ILE A 178 15.35 -13.69 -2.42
CA ILE A 178 16.76 -13.31 -2.44
C ILE A 178 16.94 -12.04 -3.26
N VAL A 179 17.48 -11.00 -2.65
CA VAL A 179 17.81 -9.72 -3.30
C VAL A 179 19.27 -9.37 -3.03
N ALA A 180 20.00 -9.04 -4.11
CA ALA A 180 21.45 -8.75 -4.06
C ALA A 180 22.28 -9.81 -3.31
N GLY A 181 21.84 -11.07 -3.32
CA GLY A 181 22.52 -12.20 -2.67
C GLY A 181 22.14 -12.42 -1.20
N ASP A 182 21.30 -11.57 -0.61
CA ASP A 182 20.83 -11.72 0.78
C ASP A 182 19.35 -12.11 0.79
N ARG A 183 18.94 -12.86 1.81
CA ARG A 183 17.55 -13.27 2.01
C ARG A 183 16.77 -12.16 2.70
N LEU A 184 15.56 -11.88 2.22
CA LEU A 184 14.68 -10.83 2.75
C LEU A 184 14.49 -10.96 4.27
N ARG A 185 14.32 -12.19 4.78
CA ARG A 185 14.24 -12.50 6.22
C ARG A 185 15.36 -11.90 7.06
N ASP A 186 16.58 -11.88 6.53
CA ASP A 186 17.77 -11.46 7.25
C ASP A 186 17.98 -9.93 7.20
N ILE A 187 17.34 -9.26 6.24
CA ILE A 187 17.53 -7.83 5.96
C ILE A 187 16.28 -6.98 6.18
N ILE A 188 15.09 -7.56 6.41
CA ILE A 188 13.82 -6.83 6.39
C ILE A 188 13.73 -5.65 7.37
N THR A 189 14.48 -5.68 8.47
CA THR A 189 14.52 -4.59 9.46
C THR A 189 15.63 -3.56 9.22
N GLN A 190 16.45 -3.78 8.19
CA GLN A 190 17.61 -2.98 7.79
C GLN A 190 17.48 -2.41 6.37
N ILE A 191 16.61 -2.99 5.55
CA ILE A 191 16.34 -2.57 4.18
C ILE A 191 15.67 -1.20 4.17
N ASP A 192 15.99 -0.38 3.15
CA ASP A 192 15.31 0.88 2.95
C ASP A 192 13.91 0.61 2.39
N VAL A 193 12.89 0.99 3.16
CA VAL A 193 11.49 0.93 2.72
C VAL A 193 11.13 2.29 2.13
N LEU A 194 10.92 2.30 0.81
CA LEU A 194 10.64 3.52 0.07
C LEU A 194 9.17 3.94 0.20
N SER A 195 8.24 2.99 0.20
CA SER A 195 6.82 3.26 0.43
C SER A 195 6.10 2.02 0.98
N ARG A 196 5.17 2.22 1.92
CA ARG A 196 4.15 1.25 2.35
C ARG A 196 2.97 1.98 2.99
N ALA A 197 1.80 1.34 3.00
CA ALA A 197 0.58 1.93 3.55
C ALA A 197 0.43 1.74 5.06
N PHE A 198 0.98 0.65 5.63
CA PHE A 198 0.97 0.36 7.07
C PHE A 198 2.36 0.39 7.65
#